data_AF-A0A2K9B6Q9-F1
#
_entry.id   AF-A0A2K9B6Q9-F1
#
_cell.length_a   1.000
_cell.length_b   1.000
_cell.length_c   1.000
_cell.angle_alpha   90.00
_cell.angle_beta   90.00
_cell.angle_gamma   90.00
#
_symmetry.space_group_name_H-M   'P 1'
#
loop_
_entity.id
_entity.type
_entity.pdbx_description
1 polymer ?
#
loop_
_entity_poly.entity_id
_entity_poly.type
_entity_poly.pdbx_seq_one_letter_code
_entity_poly.pdbx_strand_id
1 'polypeptide(L)'
;MVMDDNGRSHRPSGLPKGYAGTFDGGDGFDGGGNDVTPPNPLLMLASRGMREHAVRDRTLVKDAAETRALLDETRRIEYGPDGATLYDKDGNIVYHEDPAAPGLDAETMRKDPRSRAAVRAAFRSDLSGHTAAERRSIIRNANRYASPYDRRVAIDSSPNRRYLPAATIANSLRRRRDRDKADRILRELHYEDATASANVIRAGYPDDKTSAFRFINYTKIRRDGDGRPVYGEWTDRDGKKKSGIMPESRGAASRSYLRMLYQPTDGVPTATECDRMQHVFDRMDDPAVQARAFWNLCYGNANPDDRWDDVNFEIGLIGQRHTDAPGARLLEAYSNRRGGQGNAARMLAYRKCMSREAAVAFLSMDAGDPRRAHTQFTRRRRNKQTGLMEDAKPRRLTEMRSFVHAVYQIPSSEVEEYRAAHPDGPIPYGDAA
;
A
#
# COMPACT_ATOMS: atom_id res chain seq x y z
N MET A 1 10.15 27.49 -12.46
CA MET A 1 10.86 26.23 -12.78
C MET A 1 11.84 26.57 -13.88
N VAL A 2 13.12 26.23 -13.73
CA VAL A 2 14.05 26.27 -14.89
C VAL A 2 13.87 24.93 -15.57
N MET A 3 13.24 24.95 -16.75
CA MET A 3 13.11 23.80 -17.63
C MET A 3 14.24 23.86 -18.65
N ASP A 4 14.71 22.71 -19.13
CA ASP A 4 15.55 22.68 -20.32
C ASP A 4 14.70 22.97 -21.58
N ASP A 5 15.38 23.12 -22.73
CA ASP A 5 14.74 23.47 -24.00
C ASP A 5 13.72 22.42 -24.49
N ASN A 6 13.62 21.26 -23.81
CA ASN A 6 12.68 20.18 -24.09
C ASN A 6 11.60 20.01 -22.99
N GLY A 7 11.46 20.97 -22.06
CA GLY A 7 10.38 21.00 -21.08
C GLY A 7 10.50 20.01 -19.92
N ARG A 8 11.67 19.43 -19.65
CA ARG A 8 11.85 18.41 -18.60
C ARG A 8 12.31 19.02 -17.27
N SER A 9 11.72 18.54 -16.17
CA SER A 9 12.03 19.02 -14.82
C SER A 9 13.32 18.41 -14.28
N HIS A 10 14.21 19.24 -13.73
CA HIS A 10 15.37 18.77 -12.96
C HIS A 10 14.96 17.96 -11.70
N ARG A 11 15.77 16.94 -11.39
CA ARG A 11 15.66 16.12 -10.17
C ARG A 11 15.63 16.98 -8.90
N PRO A 12 14.64 16.78 -7.99
CA PRO A 12 14.67 17.38 -6.66
C PRO A 12 15.82 16.84 -5.80
N SER A 13 16.49 17.71 -5.05
CA SER A 13 17.59 17.31 -4.16
C SER A 13 17.08 16.44 -2.99
N GLY A 14 17.74 15.29 -2.74
CA GLY A 14 17.48 14.43 -1.58
C GLY A 14 16.95 13.01 -1.85
N LEU A 15 16.68 12.64 -3.11
CA LEU A 15 16.33 11.25 -3.47
C LEU A 15 17.61 10.40 -3.69
N PRO A 16 17.66 9.11 -3.29
CA PRO A 16 18.76 8.20 -3.65
C PRO A 16 18.85 7.94 -5.16
N LYS A 17 20.04 7.61 -5.68
CA LYS A 17 20.19 7.09 -7.06
C LYS A 17 19.42 5.76 -7.20
N GLY A 18 18.68 5.57 -8.30
CA GLY A 18 17.94 4.33 -8.62
C GLY A 18 16.54 4.20 -8.01
N TYR A 19 15.84 5.29 -7.69
CA TYR A 19 14.43 5.23 -7.28
C TYR A 19 13.53 5.00 -8.52
N ALA A 20 12.62 4.03 -8.45
CA ALA A 20 11.74 3.66 -9.55
C ALA A 20 10.89 4.85 -10.01
N GLY A 21 10.95 5.18 -11.31
CA GLY A 21 10.21 6.29 -11.95
C GLY A 21 11.05 7.51 -12.35
N THR A 22 12.36 7.51 -12.13
CA THR A 22 13.27 8.53 -12.68
C THR A 22 14.19 7.91 -13.73
N PHE A 23 14.08 8.35 -14.98
CA PHE A 23 15.01 7.97 -16.06
C PHE A 23 16.39 8.60 -15.81
N ASP A 24 17.43 7.78 -15.94
CA ASP A 24 18.80 8.25 -16.12
C ASP A 24 18.97 8.58 -17.61
N GLY A 25 19.32 9.83 -17.93
CA GLY A 25 19.45 10.29 -19.31
C GLY A 25 20.68 9.68 -19.98
N GLY A 26 20.43 8.80 -20.94
CA GLY A 26 21.42 8.27 -21.88
C GLY A 26 20.70 7.60 -23.05
N ASP A 27 20.80 8.24 -24.20
CA ASP A 27 20.50 7.76 -25.56
C ASP A 27 19.03 7.76 -26.03
N GLY A 28 18.82 8.43 -27.17
CA GLY A 28 17.54 8.96 -27.63
C GLY A 28 16.72 8.06 -28.54
N PHE A 29 15.44 8.41 -28.65
CA PHE A 29 14.62 8.18 -29.85
C PHE A 29 13.40 9.12 -29.82
N ASP A 30 12.95 9.51 -31.01
CA ASP A 30 12.16 10.71 -31.34
C ASP A 30 10.77 10.36 -31.89
N GLY A 31 9.80 11.28 -31.77
CA GLY A 31 8.45 11.29 -32.41
C GLY A 31 7.36 10.42 -31.74
N GLY A 32 6.10 10.82 -31.54
CA GLY A 32 5.26 11.89 -32.09
C GLY A 32 3.90 11.28 -32.51
N GLY A 33 2.76 11.79 -32.00
CA GLY A 33 1.42 11.44 -32.54
C GLY A 33 0.26 11.48 -31.53
N ASN A 34 -0.65 12.45 -31.72
CA ASN A 34 -1.91 12.67 -31.01
C ASN A 34 -3.03 11.72 -31.46
N ASP A 35 -3.95 11.33 -30.55
CA ASP A 35 -5.42 11.52 -30.64
C ASP A 35 -6.15 10.63 -29.61
N VAL A 36 -6.84 11.25 -28.64
CA VAL A 36 -7.68 10.55 -27.65
C VAL A 36 -9.14 10.62 -28.11
N THR A 37 -9.65 9.50 -28.61
CA THR A 37 -11.08 9.25 -28.84
C THR A 37 -11.78 8.99 -27.49
N PRO A 38 -13.03 9.45 -27.26
CA PRO A 38 -13.77 9.14 -26.03
C PRO A 38 -13.97 7.63 -25.86
N PRO A 39 -13.99 7.12 -24.61
CA PRO A 39 -13.97 5.68 -24.35
C PRO A 39 -15.21 4.98 -24.88
N ASN A 40 -14.98 3.88 -25.58
CA ASN A 40 -15.98 3.04 -26.22
C ASN A 40 -16.99 2.50 -25.16
N PRO A 41 -18.32 2.66 -25.35
CA PRO A 41 -19.33 2.13 -24.43
C PRO A 41 -19.22 0.60 -24.19
N LEU A 42 -18.67 -0.16 -25.14
CA LEU A 42 -18.38 -1.59 -24.97
C LEU A 42 -17.25 -1.85 -23.96
N LEU A 43 -16.28 -0.96 -23.85
CA LEU A 43 -15.21 -1.03 -22.83
C LEU A 43 -15.74 -0.69 -21.43
N MET A 44 -16.73 0.20 -21.33
CA MET A 44 -17.46 0.45 -20.08
C MET A 44 -18.31 -0.75 -19.64
N LEU A 45 -18.97 -1.43 -20.59
CA LEU A 45 -19.74 -2.63 -20.29
C LEU A 45 -18.83 -3.80 -19.89
N ALA A 46 -17.68 -3.95 -20.56
CA ALA A 46 -16.66 -4.93 -20.22
C ALA A 46 -16.06 -4.68 -18.81
N SER A 47 -15.80 -3.41 -18.46
CA SER A 47 -15.29 -3.06 -17.12
C SER A 47 -16.34 -3.17 -16.01
N ARG A 48 -17.63 -3.12 -16.32
CA ARG A 48 -18.71 -3.50 -15.41
C ARG A 48 -18.76 -5.01 -15.19
N GLY A 49 -18.62 -5.80 -16.25
CA GLY A 49 -18.47 -7.26 -16.16
C GLY A 49 -17.25 -7.66 -15.34
N MET A 50 -16.09 -7.02 -15.54
CA MET A 50 -14.88 -7.25 -14.74
C MET A 50 -15.04 -6.85 -13.27
N ARG A 51 -15.79 -5.78 -12.96
CA ARG A 51 -16.12 -5.38 -11.58
C ARG A 51 -17.07 -6.37 -10.90
N GLU A 52 -18.09 -6.85 -11.61
CA GLU A 52 -18.99 -7.90 -11.10
C GLU A 52 -18.27 -9.25 -10.92
N HIS A 53 -17.28 -9.56 -11.76
CA HIS A 53 -16.39 -10.71 -11.58
C HIS A 53 -15.46 -10.56 -10.37
N ALA A 54 -14.92 -9.36 -10.11
CA ALA A 54 -14.07 -9.09 -8.95
C ALA A 54 -14.82 -9.21 -7.60
N VAL A 55 -16.13 -8.96 -7.57
CA VAL A 55 -16.97 -9.13 -6.37
C VAL A 55 -17.37 -10.61 -6.14
N ARG A 56 -17.23 -11.46 -7.16
CA ARG A 56 -17.49 -12.91 -7.10
C ARG A 56 -16.21 -13.74 -7.19
N ASP A 57 -15.17 -13.30 -6.49
CA ASP A 57 -13.89 -14.02 -6.40
C ASP A 57 -14.00 -15.28 -5.50
N ARG A 58 -14.99 -16.13 -5.76
CA ARG A 58 -14.75 -17.57 -5.70
C ARG A 58 -13.79 -17.82 -6.85
N THR A 59 -12.50 -17.80 -6.54
CA THR A 59 -11.44 -18.21 -7.47
C THR A 59 -11.92 -19.51 -8.09
N LEU A 60 -12.30 -19.49 -9.36
CA LEU A 60 -12.63 -20.73 -10.05
C LEU A 60 -11.31 -21.50 -10.02
N VAL A 61 -11.33 -22.69 -9.44
CA VAL A 61 -10.18 -23.58 -9.40
C VAL A 61 -10.59 -24.80 -10.20
N LYS A 62 -9.67 -25.30 -11.03
CA LYS A 62 -9.82 -26.61 -11.66
C LYS A 62 -10.12 -27.64 -10.57
N ASP A 63 -10.97 -28.60 -10.87
CA ASP A 63 -11.23 -29.63 -9.91
C ASP A 63 -9.97 -30.50 -9.67
N ALA A 64 -10.02 -31.27 -8.58
CA ALA A 64 -8.88 -32.09 -8.19
C ALA A 64 -8.60 -33.24 -9.18
N ALA A 65 -9.58 -33.70 -9.95
CA ALA A 65 -9.39 -34.77 -10.92
C ALA A 65 -8.70 -34.25 -12.19
N GLU A 66 -9.15 -33.10 -12.70
CA GLU A 66 -8.52 -32.40 -13.82
C GLU A 66 -7.07 -32.03 -13.49
N THR A 67 -6.83 -31.50 -12.29
CA THR A 67 -5.47 -31.18 -11.83
C THR A 67 -4.58 -32.43 -11.74
N ARG A 68 -5.12 -33.58 -11.31
CA ARG A 68 -4.37 -34.85 -11.28
C ARG A 68 -4.04 -35.35 -12.68
N ALA A 69 -4.99 -35.31 -13.62
CA ALA A 69 -4.75 -35.74 -14.99
C ALA A 69 -3.58 -34.96 -15.63
N LEU A 70 -3.56 -33.63 -15.47
CA LEU A 70 -2.44 -32.79 -15.92
C LEU A 70 -1.12 -33.20 -15.26
N LEU A 71 -1.14 -33.49 -13.95
CA LEU A 71 0.04 -33.92 -13.21
C LEU A 71 0.54 -35.31 -13.60
N ASP A 72 -0.31 -36.20 -14.07
CA ASP A 72 0.09 -37.55 -14.52
C ASP A 72 0.95 -37.47 -15.78
N GLU A 73 0.66 -36.52 -16.68
CA GLU A 73 1.43 -36.21 -17.89
C GLU A 73 2.69 -35.38 -17.61
N THR A 74 2.73 -34.68 -16.47
CA THR A 74 3.82 -33.77 -16.12
C THR A 74 5.08 -34.50 -15.65
N ARG A 75 6.28 -34.00 -15.98
CA ARG A 75 7.56 -34.40 -15.38
C ARG A 75 8.28 -33.27 -14.67
N ARG A 76 8.10 -32.02 -15.12
CA ARG A 76 8.71 -30.83 -14.50
C ARG A 76 7.67 -29.74 -14.31
N ILE A 77 7.81 -29.00 -13.21
CA ILE A 77 6.95 -27.84 -12.88
C ILE A 77 7.86 -26.64 -12.65
N GLU A 78 7.48 -25.50 -13.20
CA GLU A 78 8.15 -24.21 -12.96
C GLU A 78 7.12 -23.16 -12.54
N TYR A 79 7.52 -22.24 -11.67
CA TYR A 79 6.67 -21.11 -11.25
C TYR A 79 7.23 -19.82 -11.83
N GLY A 80 6.51 -19.26 -12.80
CA GLY A 80 6.82 -18.00 -13.46
C GLY A 80 6.00 -16.83 -12.94
N PRO A 81 6.18 -15.64 -13.55
CA PRO A 81 5.38 -14.46 -13.21
C PRO A 81 3.89 -14.67 -13.51
N ASP A 82 3.55 -15.43 -14.54
CA ASP A 82 2.16 -15.63 -14.98
C ASP A 82 1.47 -16.78 -14.26
N GLY A 83 2.22 -17.75 -13.74
CA GLY A 83 1.66 -18.85 -12.97
C GLY A 83 2.52 -20.11 -12.98
N ALA A 84 1.91 -21.26 -12.75
CA ALA A 84 2.56 -22.56 -12.92
C ALA A 84 2.64 -22.94 -14.41
N THR A 85 3.80 -23.45 -14.83
CA THR A 85 3.96 -24.14 -16.11
C THR A 85 4.31 -25.60 -15.85
N LEU A 86 3.56 -26.51 -16.47
CA LEU A 86 3.73 -27.94 -16.41
C LEU A 86 4.35 -28.43 -17.72
N TYR A 87 5.42 -29.22 -17.62
CA TYR A 87 6.13 -29.77 -18.76
C TYR A 87 6.07 -31.30 -18.75
N ASP A 88 5.94 -31.93 -19.91
CA ASP A 88 6.02 -33.37 -20.08
C ASP A 88 7.48 -33.88 -19.98
N LYS A 89 7.69 -35.15 -20.33
CA LYS A 89 9.02 -35.79 -20.33
C LYS A 89 9.97 -35.26 -21.42
N ASP A 90 9.41 -34.75 -22.51
CA ASP A 90 10.14 -34.30 -23.69
C ASP A 90 10.40 -32.78 -23.64
N GLY A 91 9.84 -32.10 -22.63
CA GLY A 91 9.99 -30.67 -22.40
C GLY A 91 8.89 -29.82 -23.03
N ASN A 92 7.84 -30.45 -23.58
CA ASN A 92 6.69 -29.72 -24.13
C ASN A 92 5.79 -29.23 -23.00
N ILE A 93 5.12 -28.10 -23.22
CA ILE A 93 4.17 -27.53 -22.27
C ILE A 93 2.90 -28.38 -22.31
N VAL A 94 2.59 -29.02 -21.18
CA VAL A 94 1.31 -29.71 -20.95
C VAL A 94 0.24 -28.69 -20.56
N TYR A 95 0.64 -27.70 -19.75
CA TYR A 95 -0.24 -26.67 -19.26
C TYR A 95 0.54 -25.42 -18.85
N HIS A 96 -0.02 -24.26 -19.13
CA HIS A 96 0.44 -22.98 -18.63
C HIS A 96 -0.75 -22.28 -17.98
N GLU A 97 -0.59 -21.87 -16.72
CA GLU A 97 -1.64 -21.22 -15.95
C GLU A 97 -1.89 -19.80 -16.50
N ASP A 98 -3.10 -19.56 -16.98
CA ASP A 98 -3.57 -18.24 -17.43
C ASP A 98 -4.20 -17.49 -16.25
N PRO A 99 -3.75 -16.26 -15.92
CA PRO A 99 -4.36 -15.42 -14.89
C PRO A 99 -5.87 -15.16 -15.07
N ALA A 100 -6.39 -15.25 -16.30
CA ALA A 100 -7.82 -15.09 -16.60
C ALA A 100 -8.64 -16.39 -16.47
N ALA A 101 -7.97 -17.53 -16.26
CA ALA A 101 -8.60 -18.85 -16.20
C ALA A 101 -8.59 -19.42 -14.77
N PRO A 102 -9.40 -20.47 -14.52
CA PRO A 102 -9.36 -21.18 -13.25
C PRO A 102 -7.97 -21.76 -12.96
N GLY A 103 -7.42 -21.46 -11.76
CA GLY A 103 -6.11 -21.96 -11.34
C GLY A 103 -6.12 -23.47 -11.00
N LEU A 104 -4.95 -24.07 -10.79
CA LEU A 104 -4.83 -25.49 -10.43
C LEU A 104 -5.31 -25.77 -8.99
N ASP A 105 -5.85 -26.97 -8.72
CA ASP A 105 -6.27 -27.35 -7.36
C ASP A 105 -5.07 -27.34 -6.40
N ALA A 106 -5.12 -26.40 -5.44
CA ALA A 106 -4.00 -26.15 -4.58
C ALA A 106 -3.74 -27.27 -3.57
N GLU A 107 -4.74 -28.09 -3.23
CA GLU A 107 -4.55 -29.26 -2.38
C GLU A 107 -3.81 -30.38 -3.12
N THR A 108 -4.23 -30.66 -4.35
CA THR A 108 -3.59 -31.65 -5.23
C THR A 108 -2.14 -31.25 -5.53
N MET A 109 -1.91 -30.00 -5.95
CA MET A 109 -0.56 -29.47 -6.19
C MET A 109 0.34 -29.60 -4.95
N ARG A 110 -0.18 -29.29 -3.75
CA ARG A 110 0.58 -29.39 -2.49
C ARG A 110 1.02 -30.83 -2.16
N LYS A 111 0.26 -31.83 -2.59
CA LYS A 111 0.58 -33.26 -2.36
C LYS A 111 1.59 -33.78 -3.38
N ASP A 112 1.70 -33.15 -4.55
CA ASP A 112 2.62 -33.56 -5.60
C ASP A 112 4.11 -33.26 -5.27
N PRO A 113 5.00 -34.27 -5.30
CA PRO A 113 6.42 -34.07 -5.02
C PRO A 113 7.14 -33.10 -5.96
N ARG A 114 6.76 -33.05 -7.24
CA ARG A 114 7.38 -32.17 -8.26
C ARG A 114 6.99 -30.73 -7.99
N SER A 115 5.73 -30.47 -7.66
CA SER A 115 5.27 -29.13 -7.26
C SER A 115 5.99 -28.67 -5.99
N ARG A 116 6.12 -29.52 -4.97
CA ARG A 116 6.87 -29.19 -3.74
C ARG A 116 8.34 -28.86 -4.02
N ALA A 117 8.99 -29.60 -4.93
CA ALA A 117 10.35 -29.31 -5.36
C ALA A 117 10.44 -27.96 -6.08
N ALA A 118 9.51 -27.68 -7.01
CA ALA A 118 9.44 -26.43 -7.75
C ALA A 118 9.17 -25.22 -6.85
N VAL A 119 8.29 -25.34 -5.85
CA VAL A 119 8.05 -24.28 -4.85
C VAL A 119 9.34 -23.96 -4.09
N ARG A 120 10.05 -25.00 -3.62
CA ARG A 120 11.31 -24.82 -2.89
C ARG A 120 12.39 -24.21 -3.77
N ALA A 121 12.45 -24.59 -5.04
CA ALA A 121 13.35 -24.00 -6.02
C ALA A 121 13.04 -22.50 -6.17
N ALA A 122 11.79 -22.13 -6.49
CA ALA A 122 11.38 -20.73 -6.65
C ALA A 122 11.71 -19.85 -5.41
N PHE A 123 11.52 -20.38 -4.20
CA PHE A 123 11.89 -19.67 -2.97
C PHE A 123 13.40 -19.50 -2.78
N ARG A 124 14.25 -20.27 -3.45
CA ARG A 124 15.72 -20.21 -3.32
C ARG A 124 16.42 -19.64 -4.55
N SER A 125 15.74 -19.56 -5.68
CA SER A 125 16.29 -19.06 -6.94
C SER A 125 16.81 -17.64 -6.80
N ASP A 126 17.90 -17.36 -7.50
CA ASP A 126 18.26 -15.98 -7.79
C ASP A 126 17.24 -15.41 -8.80
N LEU A 127 16.59 -14.33 -8.41
CA LEU A 127 15.61 -13.64 -9.25
C LEU A 127 16.14 -12.28 -9.72
N SER A 128 17.45 -12.04 -9.63
CA SER A 128 18.10 -10.78 -10.00
C SER A 128 17.78 -10.34 -11.44
N GLY A 129 17.60 -11.29 -12.37
CA GLY A 129 17.20 -11.03 -13.76
C GLY A 129 15.75 -10.56 -13.96
N HIS A 130 14.89 -10.64 -12.95
CA HIS A 130 13.49 -10.25 -13.04
C HIS A 130 13.23 -8.84 -12.49
N THR A 131 12.19 -8.18 -13.00
CA THR A 131 11.69 -6.93 -12.42
C THR A 131 11.12 -7.15 -11.02
N ALA A 132 11.01 -6.09 -10.20
CA ALA A 132 10.42 -6.21 -8.87
C ALA A 132 8.95 -6.69 -8.90
N ALA A 133 8.20 -6.42 -9.97
CA ALA A 133 6.84 -6.90 -10.16
C ALA A 133 6.82 -8.41 -10.43
N GLU A 134 7.63 -8.89 -11.38
CA GLU A 134 7.76 -10.31 -11.71
C GLU A 134 8.24 -11.14 -10.52
N ARG A 135 9.26 -10.66 -9.79
CA ARG A 135 9.75 -11.33 -8.55
C ARG A 135 8.61 -11.56 -7.56
N ARG A 136 7.74 -10.56 -7.39
CA ARG A 136 6.55 -10.69 -6.52
C ARG A 136 5.55 -11.68 -7.05
N SER A 137 5.29 -11.69 -8.35
CA SER A 137 4.36 -12.63 -8.96
C SER A 137 4.86 -14.07 -8.87
N ILE A 138 6.12 -14.34 -9.21
CA ILE A 138 6.77 -15.66 -9.08
C ILE A 138 6.61 -16.21 -7.65
N ILE A 139 6.99 -15.41 -6.65
CA ILE A 139 6.94 -15.84 -5.25
C ILE A 139 5.49 -15.99 -4.75
N ARG A 140 4.56 -15.15 -5.23
CA ARG A 140 3.13 -15.27 -4.92
C ARG A 140 2.55 -16.56 -5.49
N ASN A 141 2.87 -16.89 -6.74
CA ASN A 141 2.40 -18.08 -7.45
C ASN A 141 2.95 -19.35 -6.77
N ALA A 142 4.25 -19.40 -6.47
CA ALA A 142 4.84 -20.48 -5.68
C ALA A 142 4.20 -20.59 -4.27
N ASN A 143 3.94 -19.46 -3.61
CA ASN A 143 3.33 -19.45 -2.28
C ASN A 143 1.89 -20.03 -2.26
N ARG A 144 1.12 -19.88 -3.34
CA ARG A 144 -0.24 -20.45 -3.49
C ARG A 144 -0.21 -21.97 -3.24
N TYR A 145 0.79 -22.64 -3.81
CA TYR A 145 0.97 -24.09 -3.75
C TYR A 145 1.96 -24.56 -2.68
N ALA A 146 2.54 -23.64 -1.90
CA ALA A 146 3.47 -23.99 -0.84
C ALA A 146 2.77 -24.62 0.39
N SER A 147 3.41 -25.63 0.98
CA SER A 147 2.99 -26.18 2.28
C SER A 147 3.27 -25.19 3.43
N PRO A 148 2.61 -25.34 4.59
CA PRO A 148 2.92 -24.53 5.77
C PRO A 148 4.40 -24.62 6.18
N TYR A 149 5.02 -25.79 6.01
CA TYR A 149 6.44 -25.99 6.31
C TYR A 149 7.33 -25.21 5.34
N ASP A 150 7.09 -25.32 4.03
CA ASP A 150 7.91 -24.63 3.02
C ASP A 150 7.79 -23.11 3.15
N ARG A 151 6.58 -22.59 3.45
CA ARG A 151 6.37 -21.17 3.76
C ARG A 151 7.17 -20.74 4.98
N ARG A 152 7.19 -21.54 6.05
CA ARG A 152 7.96 -21.23 7.27
C ARG A 152 9.45 -21.19 6.98
N VAL A 153 9.98 -22.17 6.25
CA VAL A 153 11.39 -22.19 5.84
C VAL A 153 11.72 -20.97 4.97
N ALA A 154 10.86 -20.62 4.02
CA ALA A 154 11.06 -19.43 3.20
C ALA A 154 11.10 -18.14 4.05
N ILE A 155 10.19 -17.98 5.00
CA ILE A 155 10.20 -16.81 5.91
C ILE A 155 11.51 -16.75 6.73
N ASP A 156 12.02 -17.90 7.16
CA ASP A 156 13.20 -17.98 8.02
C ASP A 156 14.50 -17.65 7.28
N SER A 157 14.64 -18.08 6.02
CA SER A 157 15.95 -18.05 5.35
C SER A 157 15.94 -17.80 3.84
N SER A 158 14.79 -17.61 3.19
CA SER A 158 14.77 -17.36 1.75
C SER A 158 15.33 -15.97 1.43
N PRO A 159 16.20 -15.84 0.41
CA PRO A 159 16.62 -14.54 -0.11
C PRO A 159 15.45 -13.75 -0.72
N ASN A 160 14.32 -14.41 -0.99
CA ASN A 160 13.13 -13.88 -1.62
C ASN A 160 11.98 -13.65 -0.62
N ARG A 161 12.21 -13.79 0.71
CA ARG A 161 11.16 -13.64 1.73
C ARG A 161 10.43 -12.30 1.70
N ARG A 162 11.10 -11.22 1.27
CA ARG A 162 10.50 -9.89 1.09
C ARG A 162 9.37 -9.83 0.07
N TYR A 163 9.31 -10.80 -0.84
CA TYR A 163 8.28 -10.89 -1.88
C TYR A 163 7.11 -11.81 -1.49
N LEU A 164 7.19 -12.50 -0.34
CA LEU A 164 6.07 -13.31 0.15
C LEU A 164 4.86 -12.42 0.50
N PRO A 165 3.63 -12.94 0.37
CA PRO A 165 2.45 -12.22 0.82
C PRO A 165 2.55 -11.87 2.31
N ALA A 166 2.30 -10.60 2.64
CA ALA A 166 2.45 -10.10 4.00
C ALA A 166 1.57 -10.84 5.02
N ALA A 167 0.35 -11.23 4.63
CA ALA A 167 -0.54 -12.04 5.45
C ALA A 167 0.06 -13.41 5.79
N THR A 168 0.76 -14.05 4.85
CA THR A 168 1.47 -15.31 5.10
C THR A 168 2.56 -15.12 6.17
N ILE A 169 3.37 -14.07 6.04
CA ILE A 169 4.42 -13.76 7.01
C ILE A 169 3.80 -13.46 8.37
N ALA A 170 2.85 -12.52 8.45
CA ALA A 170 2.22 -12.11 9.71
C ALA A 170 1.54 -13.29 10.42
N ASN A 171 0.77 -14.13 9.71
CA ASN A 171 0.14 -15.32 10.27
C ASN A 171 1.17 -16.33 10.81
N SER A 172 2.27 -16.53 10.08
CA SER A 172 3.36 -17.40 10.52
C SER A 172 4.02 -16.86 11.78
N LEU A 173 4.37 -15.57 11.82
CA LEU A 173 5.05 -14.93 12.95
C LEU A 173 4.19 -14.92 14.23
N ARG A 174 2.89 -14.58 14.11
CA ARG A 174 1.95 -14.58 15.26
C ARG A 174 1.86 -15.93 15.97
N ARG A 175 1.90 -17.02 15.20
CA ARG A 175 1.75 -18.39 15.73
C ARG A 175 3.05 -18.97 16.33
N ARG A 176 4.16 -18.21 16.31
CA ARG A 176 5.44 -18.72 16.84
C ARG A 176 5.47 -18.68 18.35
N ARG A 177 5.88 -19.80 18.94
CA ARG A 177 6.24 -19.87 20.37
C ARG A 177 7.50 -19.05 20.66
N ASP A 178 8.48 -19.12 19.76
CA ASP A 178 9.71 -18.32 19.83
C ASP A 178 9.46 -16.91 19.30
N ARG A 179 9.07 -16.01 20.20
CA ARG A 179 8.81 -14.59 19.90
C ARG A 179 10.10 -13.83 19.57
N ASP A 180 11.23 -14.21 20.15
CA ASP A 180 12.51 -13.53 19.90
C ASP A 180 12.96 -13.72 18.46
N LYS A 181 12.85 -14.96 17.93
CA LYS A 181 13.09 -15.24 16.50
C LYS A 181 12.07 -14.54 15.61
N ALA A 182 10.79 -14.52 15.99
CA ALA A 182 9.74 -13.85 15.23
C ALA A 182 10.01 -12.34 15.09
N ASP A 183 10.36 -11.69 16.19
CA ASP A 183 10.73 -10.27 16.23
C ASP A 183 11.99 -10.01 15.42
N ARG A 184 12.99 -10.90 15.50
CA ARG A 184 14.22 -10.77 14.72
C ARG A 184 13.93 -10.79 13.22
N ILE A 185 13.11 -11.72 12.74
CA ILE A 185 12.74 -11.82 11.32
C ILE A 185 12.07 -10.52 10.83
N LEU A 186 11.14 -9.94 11.61
CA LEU A 186 10.51 -8.69 11.22
C LEU A 186 11.52 -7.53 11.12
N ARG A 187 12.51 -7.48 12.01
CA ARG A 187 13.57 -6.46 12.01
C ARG A 187 14.53 -6.64 10.84
N GLU A 188 14.95 -7.86 10.54
CA GLU A 188 15.78 -8.16 9.38
C GLU A 188 15.04 -7.80 8.09
N LEU A 189 13.78 -8.21 7.96
CA LEU A 189 12.91 -7.89 6.84
C LEU A 189 12.80 -6.37 6.62
N HIS A 190 12.83 -5.56 7.69
CA HIS A 190 12.81 -4.10 7.57
C HIS A 190 14.05 -3.54 6.87
N TYR A 191 15.23 -4.08 7.15
CA TYR A 191 16.48 -3.64 6.51
C TYR A 191 16.65 -4.24 5.11
N GLU A 192 16.05 -5.40 4.83
CA GLU A 192 15.92 -5.94 3.47
C GLU A 192 14.97 -5.10 2.61
N ASP A 193 13.76 -4.83 3.12
CA ASP A 193 12.72 -4.05 2.47
C ASP A 193 11.75 -3.47 3.51
N ALA A 194 11.91 -2.16 3.77
CA ALA A 194 11.07 -1.45 4.72
C ALA A 194 9.58 -1.48 4.35
N THR A 195 9.23 -1.57 3.06
CA THR A 195 7.86 -1.66 2.57
C THR A 195 7.28 -3.04 2.86
N ALA A 196 8.06 -4.11 2.67
CA ALA A 196 7.64 -5.47 3.01
C ALA A 196 7.33 -5.59 4.52
N SER A 197 8.23 -5.11 5.39
CA SER A 197 7.98 -5.10 6.84
C SER A 197 6.75 -4.26 7.24
N ALA A 198 6.52 -3.11 6.56
CA ALA A 198 5.34 -2.28 6.78
C ALA A 198 4.04 -3.02 6.40
N ASN A 199 4.05 -3.81 5.32
CA ASN A 199 2.91 -4.63 4.93
C ASN A 199 2.63 -5.74 5.96
N VAL A 200 3.68 -6.35 6.55
CA VAL A 200 3.52 -7.36 7.62
C VAL A 200 2.90 -6.75 8.88
N ILE A 201 3.33 -5.53 9.25
CA ILE A 201 2.74 -4.76 10.35
C ILE A 201 1.27 -4.46 10.10
N ARG A 202 0.91 -4.07 8.87
CA ARG A 202 -0.49 -3.84 8.49
C ARG A 202 -1.31 -5.13 8.47
N ALA A 203 -0.69 -6.26 8.14
CA ALA A 203 -1.30 -7.59 8.22
C ALA A 203 -1.43 -8.13 9.67
N GLY A 204 -1.05 -7.33 10.68
CA GLY A 204 -1.35 -7.61 12.09
C GLY A 204 -0.21 -8.23 12.89
N TYR A 205 1.05 -8.15 12.44
CA TYR A 205 2.21 -8.52 13.26
C TYR A 205 3.21 -7.36 13.40
N PRO A 206 3.56 -6.88 14.60
CA PRO A 206 3.31 -7.54 15.88
C PRO A 206 1.87 -7.42 16.42
N ASP A 207 1.43 -8.46 17.12
CA ASP A 207 0.13 -8.61 17.78
C ASP A 207 0.17 -8.34 19.30
N ASP A 208 1.32 -7.91 19.82
CA ASP A 208 1.47 -7.48 21.21
C ASP A 208 2.40 -6.26 21.36
N LYS A 209 2.25 -5.58 22.50
CA LYS A 209 2.99 -4.36 22.85
C LYS A 209 4.50 -4.61 22.94
N THR A 210 4.94 -5.71 23.53
CA THR A 210 6.36 -6.00 23.76
C THR A 210 7.10 -6.16 22.43
N SER A 211 6.59 -7.01 21.53
CA SER A 211 7.13 -7.20 20.18
C SER A 211 7.09 -5.91 19.35
N ALA A 212 6.01 -5.13 19.44
CA ALA A 212 5.91 -3.82 18.78
C ALA A 212 7.02 -2.85 19.22
N PHE A 213 7.26 -2.73 20.53
CA PHE A 213 8.30 -1.85 21.06
C PHE A 213 9.71 -2.35 20.77
N ARG A 214 9.94 -3.66 20.70
CA ARG A 214 11.22 -4.23 20.24
C ARG A 214 11.50 -3.82 18.79
N PHE A 215 10.52 -3.91 17.90
CA PHE A 215 10.65 -3.44 16.52
C PHE A 215 10.92 -1.93 16.47
N ILE A 216 10.11 -1.12 17.17
CA ILE A 216 10.24 0.34 17.19
C ILE A 216 11.64 0.76 17.67
N ASN A 217 12.11 0.19 18.78
CA ASN A 217 13.37 0.59 19.39
C ASN A 217 14.58 0.17 18.56
N TYR A 218 14.52 -0.98 17.91
CA TYR A 218 15.62 -1.44 17.07
C TYR A 218 15.73 -0.66 15.76
N THR A 219 14.59 -0.35 15.13
CA THR A 219 14.53 0.28 13.80
C THR A 219 14.48 1.81 13.85
N LYS A 220 14.58 2.44 15.04
CA LYS A 220 14.61 3.92 15.14
C LYS A 220 15.94 4.54 14.69
N ILE A 221 16.99 3.74 14.59
CA ILE A 221 18.35 4.16 14.23
C ILE A 221 18.82 3.48 12.95
N ARG A 222 19.66 4.18 12.19
CA ARG A 222 20.29 3.63 10.99
C ARG A 222 21.35 2.61 11.41
N ARG A 223 21.42 1.53 10.65
CA ARG A 223 22.39 0.46 10.83
C ARG A 223 23.10 0.15 9.51
N ASP A 224 24.35 -0.29 9.60
CA ASP A 224 25.12 -0.79 8.46
C ASP A 224 24.73 -2.24 8.09
N GLY A 225 25.42 -2.83 7.12
CA GLY A 225 25.18 -4.21 6.68
C GLY A 225 25.42 -5.27 7.76
N ASP A 226 26.27 -4.96 8.75
CA ASP A 226 26.55 -5.82 9.91
C ASP A 226 25.58 -5.58 11.07
N GLY A 227 24.61 -4.68 10.90
CA GLY A 227 23.62 -4.33 11.91
C GLY A 227 24.14 -3.38 13.00
N ARG A 228 25.32 -2.78 12.84
CA ARG A 228 25.89 -1.84 13.82
C ARG A 228 25.32 -0.43 13.62
N PRO A 229 25.13 0.36 14.69
CA PRO A 229 24.68 1.74 14.58
C PRO A 229 25.59 2.60 13.71
N VAL A 230 25.01 3.36 12.79
CA VAL A 230 25.76 4.34 11.98
C VAL A 230 25.82 5.68 12.72
N TYR A 231 27.02 6.24 12.85
CA TYR A 231 27.26 7.55 13.47
C TYR A 231 27.44 8.63 12.40
N GLY A 232 26.96 9.84 12.67
CA GLY A 232 27.12 10.98 11.78
C GLY A 232 26.41 12.22 12.29
N GLU A 233 26.35 13.24 11.43
CA GLU A 233 25.59 14.46 11.68
C GLU A 233 24.22 14.40 11.00
N TRP A 234 23.19 14.93 11.66
CA TRP A 234 21.88 15.11 11.07
C TRP A 234 21.20 16.38 11.57
N THR A 235 20.22 16.84 10.81
CA THR A 235 19.34 17.91 11.24
C THR A 235 18.07 17.29 11.83
N ASP A 236 17.74 17.67 13.06
CA ASP A 236 16.53 17.16 13.71
C ASP A 236 15.25 17.81 13.15
N ARG A 237 14.10 17.39 13.68
CA ARG A 237 12.79 17.88 13.24
C ARG A 237 12.59 19.39 13.42
N ASP A 238 13.35 20.00 14.32
CA ASP A 238 13.30 21.43 14.66
C ASP A 238 14.34 22.24 13.87
N GLY A 239 15.09 21.60 12.96
CA GLY A 239 16.13 22.27 12.18
C GLY A 239 17.47 22.40 12.91
N LYS A 240 17.61 21.79 14.10
CA LYS A 240 18.85 21.84 14.87
C LYS A 240 19.80 20.74 14.39
N LYS A 241 21.06 21.11 14.14
CA LYS A 241 22.13 20.14 13.86
C LYS A 241 22.44 19.33 15.12
N LYS A 242 22.63 18.02 14.95
CA LYS A 242 22.99 17.04 15.98
C LYS A 242 24.06 16.10 15.43
N SER A 243 24.89 15.58 16.33
CA SER A 243 25.89 14.55 16.05
C SER A 243 25.66 13.33 16.94
N GLY A 244 26.07 12.14 16.48
CA GLY A 244 25.86 10.86 17.18
C GLY A 244 25.22 9.78 16.30
N ILE A 245 24.41 8.90 16.88
CA ILE A 245 23.74 7.83 16.15
C ILE A 245 22.68 8.40 15.20
N MET A 246 22.80 8.09 13.91
CA MET A 246 21.89 8.57 12.90
C MET A 246 20.48 7.97 13.07
N PRO A 247 19.42 8.79 13.01
CA PRO A 247 18.05 8.27 12.99
C PRO A 247 17.75 7.56 11.67
N GLU A 248 16.93 6.50 11.72
CA GLU A 248 16.45 5.84 10.52
C GLU A 248 15.17 6.52 10.02
N SER A 249 15.19 7.02 8.79
CA SER A 249 14.00 7.61 8.17
C SER A 249 13.07 6.53 7.62
N ARG A 250 13.61 5.39 7.17
CA ARG A 250 12.81 4.26 6.69
C ARG A 250 11.95 3.68 7.82
N GLY A 251 10.71 3.32 7.51
CA GLY A 251 9.77 2.73 8.49
C GLY A 251 9.25 3.65 9.59
N ALA A 252 9.49 4.98 9.52
CA ALA A 252 8.93 5.94 10.48
C ALA A 252 7.41 5.85 10.57
N ALA A 253 6.76 5.65 9.42
CA ALA A 253 5.33 5.34 9.30
C ALA A 253 4.93 4.11 10.13
N SER A 254 5.56 2.96 9.89
CA SER A 254 5.29 1.72 10.60
C SER A 254 5.49 1.85 12.11
N ARG A 255 6.57 2.51 12.54
CA ARG A 255 6.81 2.79 13.97
C ARG A 255 5.74 3.67 14.57
N SER A 256 5.28 4.69 13.85
CA SER A 256 4.22 5.56 14.32
C SER A 256 2.88 4.84 14.39
N TYR A 257 2.57 3.94 13.45
CA TYR A 257 1.36 3.12 13.50
C TYR A 257 1.35 2.20 14.72
N LEU A 258 2.46 1.51 14.98
CA LEU A 258 2.60 0.68 16.18
C LEU A 258 2.48 1.50 17.48
N ARG A 259 2.98 2.74 17.51
CA ARG A 259 2.75 3.64 18.65
C ARG A 259 1.29 3.99 18.82
N MET A 260 0.57 4.30 17.74
CA MET A 260 -0.87 4.57 17.83
C MET A 260 -1.64 3.34 18.36
N LEU A 261 -1.24 2.12 17.98
CA LEU A 261 -1.88 0.90 18.47
C LEU A 261 -1.59 0.60 19.95
N TYR A 262 -0.33 0.72 20.39
CA TYR A 262 0.11 0.20 21.70
C TYR A 262 0.50 1.27 22.72
N GLN A 263 0.45 2.53 22.32
CA GLN A 263 0.61 3.74 23.15
C GLN A 263 -0.28 4.86 22.58
N PRO A 264 -1.61 4.66 22.49
CA PRO A 264 -2.52 5.63 21.89
C PRO A 264 -2.48 6.94 22.69
N THR A 265 -2.55 8.05 21.96
CA THR A 265 -2.81 9.38 22.51
C THR A 265 -4.27 9.75 22.25
N ASP A 266 -4.73 10.87 22.81
CA ASP A 266 -6.09 11.38 22.55
C ASP A 266 -6.40 11.47 21.05
N GLY A 267 -7.61 11.05 20.68
CA GLY A 267 -8.10 11.04 19.30
C GLY A 267 -7.64 9.86 18.43
N VAL A 268 -6.87 8.90 18.97
CA VAL A 268 -6.57 7.65 18.26
C VAL A 268 -7.75 6.67 18.46
N PRO A 269 -8.46 6.26 17.39
CA PRO A 269 -9.52 5.25 17.50
C PRO A 269 -8.97 3.87 17.85
N THR A 270 -9.77 3.09 18.56
CA THR A 270 -9.52 1.66 18.82
C THR A 270 -9.56 0.83 17.53
N ALA A 271 -9.07 -0.41 17.58
CA ALA A 271 -9.12 -1.33 16.44
C ALA A 271 -10.56 -1.58 15.96
N THR A 272 -11.49 -1.78 16.90
CA THR A 272 -12.92 -2.00 16.59
C THR A 272 -13.59 -0.77 15.99
N GLU A 273 -13.26 0.44 16.47
CA GLU A 273 -13.76 1.68 15.84
C GLU A 273 -13.21 1.84 14.42
N CYS A 274 -11.93 1.50 14.20
CA CYS A 274 -11.36 1.48 12.86
C CYS A 274 -12.04 0.46 11.95
N ASP A 275 -12.34 -0.76 12.42
CA ASP A 275 -13.06 -1.78 11.64
C ASP A 275 -14.44 -1.26 11.21
N ARG A 276 -15.17 -0.63 12.14
CA ARG A 276 -16.51 -0.07 11.89
C ARG A 276 -16.48 1.08 10.90
N MET A 277 -15.54 2.02 11.05
CA MET A 277 -15.40 3.14 10.11
C MET A 277 -14.94 2.64 8.74
N GLN A 278 -14.00 1.70 8.68
CA GLN A 278 -13.56 1.10 7.42
C GLN A 278 -14.72 0.43 6.68
N HIS A 279 -15.60 -0.27 7.40
CA HIS A 279 -16.76 -0.89 6.78
C HIS A 279 -17.69 0.13 6.10
N VAL A 280 -17.76 1.37 6.58
CA VAL A 280 -18.50 2.44 5.90
C VAL A 280 -17.82 2.82 4.59
N PHE A 281 -16.50 2.99 4.60
CA PHE A 281 -15.74 3.25 3.36
C PHE A 281 -15.92 2.12 2.34
N ASP A 282 -15.89 0.85 2.77
CA ASP A 282 -16.07 -0.31 1.89
C ASP A 282 -17.46 -0.36 1.23
N ARG A 283 -18.44 0.41 1.74
CA ARG A 283 -19.81 0.51 1.20
C ARG A 283 -20.03 1.73 0.32
N MET A 284 -19.05 2.63 0.23
CA MET A 284 -19.11 3.77 -0.69
C MET A 284 -18.76 3.29 -2.09
N ASP A 285 -19.70 3.43 -3.02
CA ASP A 285 -19.54 2.95 -4.40
C ASP A 285 -18.81 3.99 -5.27
N ASP A 286 -18.92 5.28 -4.94
CA ASP A 286 -18.28 6.37 -5.67
C ASP A 286 -16.88 6.69 -5.11
N PRO A 287 -15.79 6.49 -5.90
CA PRO A 287 -14.44 6.81 -5.47
C PRO A 287 -14.23 8.29 -5.10
N ALA A 288 -14.94 9.22 -5.75
CA ALA A 288 -14.83 10.64 -5.50
C ALA A 288 -15.47 10.99 -4.15
N VAL A 289 -16.65 10.43 -3.84
CA VAL A 289 -17.30 10.63 -2.53
C VAL A 289 -16.50 9.96 -1.42
N GLN A 290 -15.95 8.77 -1.69
CA GLN A 290 -15.04 8.08 -0.78
C GLN A 290 -13.77 8.91 -0.48
N ALA A 291 -13.18 9.53 -1.50
CA ALA A 291 -12.04 10.44 -1.34
C ALA A 291 -12.41 11.70 -0.53
N ARG A 292 -13.58 12.29 -0.78
CA ARG A 292 -14.09 13.46 -0.03
C ARG A 292 -14.44 13.12 1.41
N ALA A 293 -14.98 11.93 1.68
CA ALA A 293 -15.22 11.44 3.03
C ALA A 293 -13.91 11.28 3.80
N PHE A 294 -12.88 10.71 3.17
CA PHE A 294 -11.55 10.62 3.77
C PHE A 294 -10.92 12.00 3.96
N TRP A 295 -11.14 12.93 3.03
CA TRP A 295 -10.72 14.32 3.16
C TRP A 295 -11.39 15.03 4.33
N ASN A 296 -12.71 14.91 4.50
CA ASN A 296 -13.46 15.47 5.63
C ASN A 296 -12.96 14.89 6.97
N LEU A 297 -12.59 13.61 7.01
CA LEU A 297 -11.95 13.03 8.18
C LEU A 297 -10.58 13.68 8.50
N CYS A 298 -9.83 14.09 7.48
CA CYS A 298 -8.53 14.73 7.63
C CYS A 298 -8.61 16.21 8.01
N TYR A 299 -9.54 16.95 7.41
CA TYR A 299 -9.59 18.42 7.41
C TYR A 299 -10.82 19.01 8.12
N GLY A 300 -11.76 18.16 8.52
CA GLY A 300 -13.04 18.55 9.09
C GLY A 300 -14.11 18.64 8.02
N ASN A 301 -15.36 18.39 8.37
CA ASN A 301 -16.48 18.57 7.47
C ASN A 301 -16.69 20.07 7.17
N ALA A 302 -16.85 20.42 5.88
CA ALA A 302 -17.09 21.81 5.47
C ALA A 302 -18.52 22.23 5.83
N ASN A 303 -19.48 21.35 5.55
CA ASN A 303 -20.90 21.60 5.73
C ASN A 303 -21.49 20.51 6.64
N PRO A 304 -21.19 20.49 7.95
CA PRO A 304 -21.61 19.41 8.84
C PRO A 304 -23.14 19.29 8.98
N ASP A 305 -23.87 20.40 8.79
CA ASP A 305 -25.32 20.44 8.94
C ASP A 305 -26.08 20.26 7.61
N ASP A 306 -25.37 20.25 6.47
CA ASP A 306 -25.99 20.06 5.16
C ASP A 306 -26.14 18.57 4.85
N ARG A 307 -27.33 18.03 5.12
CA ARG A 307 -27.66 16.63 4.82
C ARG A 307 -27.68 16.28 3.33
N TRP A 308 -27.68 17.29 2.45
CA TRP A 308 -27.70 17.12 0.99
C TRP A 308 -26.30 17.19 0.38
N ASP A 309 -25.28 17.52 1.17
CA ASP A 309 -23.88 17.29 0.81
C ASP A 309 -23.69 15.79 0.50
N ASP A 310 -23.17 15.45 -0.69
CA ASP A 310 -23.07 14.05 -1.14
C ASP A 310 -22.45 13.09 -0.10
N VAL A 311 -21.42 13.53 0.63
CA VAL A 311 -20.75 12.73 1.66
C VAL A 311 -21.69 12.51 2.86
N ASN A 312 -22.34 13.57 3.34
CA ASN A 312 -23.28 13.47 4.46
C ASN A 312 -24.50 12.61 4.08
N PHE A 313 -25.00 12.78 2.85
CA PHE A 313 -26.09 11.99 2.30
C PHE A 313 -25.72 10.50 2.21
N GLU A 314 -24.56 10.18 1.64
CA GLU A 314 -24.12 8.78 1.49
C GLU A 314 -23.83 8.12 2.85
N ILE A 315 -23.12 8.81 3.76
CA ILE A 315 -22.90 8.31 5.13
C ILE A 315 -24.23 8.10 5.85
N GLY A 316 -25.20 9.01 5.67
CA GLY A 316 -26.55 8.89 6.21
C GLY A 316 -27.29 7.67 5.68
N LEU A 317 -27.24 7.44 4.36
CA LEU A 317 -27.86 6.28 3.71
C LEU A 317 -27.26 4.95 4.20
N ILE A 318 -25.93 4.87 4.28
CA ILE A 318 -25.23 3.70 4.84
C ILE A 318 -25.64 3.50 6.31
N GLY A 319 -25.70 4.59 7.08
CA GLY A 319 -26.05 4.61 8.49
C GLY A 319 -27.48 4.17 8.82
N GLN A 320 -28.40 4.10 7.85
CA GLN A 320 -29.74 3.53 8.05
C GLN A 320 -29.72 2.02 8.31
N ARG A 321 -28.66 1.32 7.89
CA ARG A 321 -28.50 -0.12 8.14
C ARG A 321 -27.97 -0.34 9.55
N HIS A 322 -28.65 -1.16 10.35
CA HIS A 322 -28.27 -1.43 11.75
C HIS A 322 -26.81 -1.88 11.92
N THR A 323 -26.28 -2.66 10.96
CA THR A 323 -24.88 -3.15 10.99
C THR A 323 -23.85 -2.03 10.81
N ASP A 324 -24.22 -0.95 10.11
CA ASP A 324 -23.30 0.07 9.63
C ASP A 324 -23.48 1.39 10.40
N ALA A 325 -24.64 1.58 11.05
CA ALA A 325 -24.98 2.75 11.88
C ALA A 325 -23.93 3.11 12.95
N PRO A 326 -23.28 2.16 13.66
CA PRO A 326 -22.21 2.51 14.58
C PRO A 326 -20.97 3.07 13.88
N GLY A 327 -20.63 2.57 12.68
CA GLY A 327 -19.50 3.05 11.89
C GLY A 327 -19.76 4.44 11.31
N ALA A 328 -20.95 4.67 10.77
CA ALA A 328 -21.35 5.95 10.20
C ALA A 328 -21.29 7.07 11.26
N ARG A 329 -21.85 6.82 12.46
CA ARG A 329 -21.80 7.76 13.59
C ARG A 329 -20.38 8.07 14.04
N LEU A 330 -19.48 7.08 14.03
CA LEU A 330 -18.07 7.32 14.35
C LEU A 330 -17.41 8.21 13.28
N LEU A 331 -17.58 7.87 12.00
CA LEU A 331 -17.00 8.63 10.90
C LEU A 331 -17.46 10.09 10.91
N GLU A 332 -18.75 10.33 11.13
CA GLU A 332 -19.33 11.66 11.32
C GLU A 332 -18.72 12.36 12.54
N ALA A 333 -18.69 11.72 13.71
CA ALA A 333 -18.15 12.32 14.93
C ALA A 333 -16.66 12.68 14.83
N TYR A 334 -15.86 11.89 14.12
CA TYR A 334 -14.44 12.23 13.88
C TYR A 334 -14.29 13.35 12.84
N SER A 335 -15.14 13.38 11.80
CA SER A 335 -15.10 14.37 10.72
C SER A 335 -15.66 15.73 11.16
N ASN A 336 -16.63 15.78 12.06
CA ASN A 336 -17.24 17.03 12.55
C ASN A 336 -16.40 17.75 13.61
N ARG A 337 -15.28 17.18 14.05
CA ARG A 337 -14.35 17.89 14.94
C ARG A 337 -13.68 19.03 14.18
N ARG A 338 -13.40 20.14 14.89
CA ARG A 338 -12.74 21.32 14.30
C ARG A 338 -11.40 20.93 13.67
N GLY A 339 -11.31 21.04 12.34
CA GLY A 339 -10.13 20.64 11.56
C GLY A 339 -10.02 19.12 11.31
N GLY A 340 -11.03 18.32 11.63
CA GLY A 340 -11.02 16.86 11.46
C GLY A 340 -10.21 16.13 12.52
N GLN A 341 -9.77 14.90 12.21
CA GLN A 341 -9.00 14.03 13.09
C GLN A 341 -7.92 13.23 12.34
N GLY A 342 -6.75 13.86 12.22
CA GLY A 342 -5.59 13.25 11.53
C GLY A 342 -5.11 11.92 12.13
N ASN A 343 -5.31 11.65 13.43
CA ASN A 343 -4.96 10.35 14.01
C ASN A 343 -5.89 9.23 13.51
N ALA A 344 -7.20 9.48 13.45
CA ALA A 344 -8.18 8.54 12.90
C ALA A 344 -7.95 8.33 11.39
N ALA A 345 -7.74 9.41 10.63
CA ALA A 345 -7.40 9.34 9.21
C ALA A 345 -6.16 8.47 8.96
N ARG A 346 -5.10 8.65 9.75
CA ARG A 346 -3.90 7.81 9.62
C ARG A 346 -4.22 6.35 9.89
N MET A 347 -4.90 6.03 11.00
CA MET A 347 -5.26 4.65 11.33
C MET A 347 -6.04 3.97 10.19
N LEU A 348 -6.98 4.68 9.57
CA LEU A 348 -7.76 4.17 8.44
C LEU A 348 -6.94 4.07 7.15
N ALA A 349 -6.08 5.05 6.85
CA ALA A 349 -5.15 4.95 5.73
C ALA A 349 -4.22 3.72 5.87
N TYR A 350 -3.72 3.43 7.08
CA TYR A 350 -2.89 2.23 7.32
C TYR A 350 -3.64 0.93 6.99
N ARG A 351 -4.95 0.95 7.07
CA ARG A 351 -5.81 -0.19 6.79
C ARG A 351 -6.30 -0.23 5.34
N LYS A 352 -5.87 0.71 4.50
CA LYS A 352 -6.30 0.86 3.11
C LYS A 352 -7.82 1.01 2.97
N CYS A 353 -8.43 1.87 3.78
CA CYS A 353 -9.88 2.05 3.76
C CYS A 353 -10.44 2.57 2.43
N MET A 354 -9.65 3.27 1.62
CA MET A 354 -10.06 3.75 0.29
C MET A 354 -9.79 2.70 -0.78
N SER A 355 -10.56 2.71 -1.86
CA SER A 355 -10.19 2.10 -3.13
C SER A 355 -8.92 2.78 -3.69
N ARG A 356 -8.26 2.13 -4.65
CA ARG A 356 -7.05 2.73 -5.27
C ARG A 356 -7.39 4.00 -6.04
N GLU A 357 -8.52 4.01 -6.74
CA GLU A 357 -9.04 5.17 -7.47
C GLU A 357 -9.37 6.33 -6.53
N ALA A 358 -10.06 6.06 -5.41
CA ALA A 358 -10.33 7.06 -4.38
C ALA A 358 -9.03 7.58 -3.74
N ALA A 359 -8.02 6.74 -3.57
CA ALA A 359 -6.71 7.17 -3.08
C ALA A 359 -6.00 8.10 -4.09
N VAL A 360 -6.12 7.87 -5.40
CA VAL A 360 -5.62 8.79 -6.44
C VAL A 360 -6.39 10.11 -6.38
N ALA A 361 -7.72 10.06 -6.32
CA ALA A 361 -8.57 11.24 -6.17
C ALA A 361 -8.23 12.04 -4.91
N PHE A 362 -8.07 11.39 -3.76
CA PHE A 362 -7.63 12.04 -2.52
C PHE A 362 -6.25 12.71 -2.65
N LEU A 363 -5.31 12.09 -3.36
CA LEU A 363 -4.00 12.68 -3.64
C LEU A 363 -4.07 13.82 -4.66
N SER A 364 -5.09 13.85 -5.52
CA SER A 364 -5.31 14.95 -6.46
C SER A 364 -5.88 16.19 -5.74
N MET A 365 -6.69 15.99 -4.69
CA MET A 365 -7.21 17.04 -3.81
C MET A 365 -6.06 17.80 -3.12
N ASP A 366 -5.89 19.07 -3.43
CA ASP A 366 -4.97 20.02 -2.79
C ASP A 366 -5.19 21.46 -3.32
N ALA A 367 -5.79 21.61 -4.52
CA ALA A 367 -6.08 22.91 -5.12
C ALA A 367 -7.40 23.49 -4.56
N GLY A 368 -7.31 24.51 -3.70
CA GLY A 368 -8.43 25.40 -3.39
C GLY A 368 -9.10 25.28 -2.01
N ASP A 369 -8.78 24.27 -1.19
CA ASP A 369 -9.42 24.12 0.13
C ASP A 369 -8.71 24.94 1.24
N PRO A 370 -9.37 25.94 1.86
CA PRO A 370 -8.77 26.76 2.92
C PRO A 370 -8.77 26.08 4.30
N ARG A 371 -9.44 24.92 4.47
CA ARG A 371 -9.59 24.24 5.77
C ARG A 371 -8.23 23.78 6.30
N ARG A 372 -7.99 24.08 7.58
CA ARG A 372 -6.77 23.68 8.30
C ARG A 372 -7.01 22.35 9.00
N ALA A 373 -6.26 21.32 8.61
CA ALA A 373 -6.31 20.05 9.34
C ALA A 373 -5.92 20.20 10.81
N HIS A 374 -6.54 19.39 11.67
CA HIS A 374 -6.30 19.20 13.09
C HIS A 374 -4.97 18.45 13.31
N THR A 375 -3.92 19.01 12.75
CA THR A 375 -2.54 18.60 12.94
C THR A 375 -1.82 19.85 13.40
N GLN A 376 -1.96 20.14 14.69
CA GLN A 376 -1.48 21.38 15.28
C GLN A 376 0.02 21.61 14.99
N PHE A 377 0.32 22.90 14.78
CA PHE A 377 1.57 23.56 14.41
C PHE A 377 1.86 23.66 12.90
N THR A 378 1.24 24.66 12.26
CA THR A 378 1.90 25.38 11.17
C THR A 378 3.01 26.24 11.80
N ARG A 379 4.27 26.01 11.45
CA ARG A 379 5.35 26.98 11.71
C ARG A 379 5.58 27.74 10.42
N ARG A 380 5.72 29.06 10.49
CA ARG A 380 6.15 29.83 9.32
C ARG A 380 7.58 29.44 8.97
N ARG A 381 7.82 29.05 7.72
CA ARG A 381 9.16 28.77 7.19
C ARG A 381 9.49 29.78 6.11
N ARG A 382 10.75 30.21 6.06
CA ARG A 382 11.25 31.05 4.98
C ARG A 382 11.32 30.22 3.71
N ASN A 383 10.50 30.54 2.73
CA ASN A 383 10.54 29.94 1.40
C ASN A 383 11.86 30.34 0.72
N LYS A 384 12.60 29.36 0.20
CA LYS A 384 13.93 29.57 -0.38
C LYS A 384 13.89 30.26 -1.76
N GLN A 385 12.76 30.20 -2.45
CA GLN A 385 12.56 30.78 -3.78
C GLN A 385 11.99 32.20 -3.69
N THR A 386 11.02 32.41 -2.80
CA THR A 386 10.35 33.72 -2.64
C THR A 386 10.97 34.58 -1.55
N GLY A 387 11.76 34.00 -0.65
CA GLY A 387 12.34 34.68 0.51
C GLY A 387 11.34 35.05 1.62
N LEU A 388 10.05 34.80 1.41
CA LEU A 388 8.97 35.16 2.32
C LEU A 388 8.76 34.10 3.41
N MET A 389 8.21 34.54 4.54
CA MET A 389 7.79 33.64 5.62
C MET A 389 6.40 33.10 5.32
N GLU A 390 6.30 31.84 4.91
CA GLU A 390 5.05 31.18 4.53
C GLU A 390 4.63 30.16 5.60
N ASP A 391 3.32 30.02 5.83
CA ASP A 391 2.78 28.95 6.69
C ASP A 391 3.20 27.60 6.12
N ALA A 392 4.02 26.83 6.85
CA ALA A 392 4.35 25.48 6.40
C ALA A 392 3.10 24.60 6.50
N LYS A 393 2.72 23.93 5.39
CA LYS A 393 1.72 22.86 5.42
C LYS A 393 2.04 21.91 6.58
N PRO A 394 1.06 21.53 7.42
CA PRO A 394 1.32 20.67 8.56
C PRO A 394 2.06 19.40 8.14
N ARG A 395 3.22 19.16 8.76
CA ARG A 395 4.10 18.02 8.44
C ARG A 395 3.37 16.67 8.45
N ARG A 396 2.34 16.52 9.29
CA ARG A 396 1.53 15.29 9.42
C ARG A 396 0.68 14.99 8.17
N LEU A 397 0.26 16.00 7.41
CA LEU A 397 -0.49 15.81 6.16
C LEU A 397 0.43 15.38 5.02
N THR A 398 1.61 15.99 4.90
CA THR A 398 2.64 15.54 3.95
C THR A 398 3.03 14.09 4.26
N GLU A 399 3.24 13.76 5.53
CA GLU A 399 3.52 12.38 5.96
C GLU A 399 2.38 11.41 5.61
N MET A 400 1.11 11.83 5.73
CA MET A 400 -0.05 11.00 5.36
C MET A 400 -0.20 10.84 3.85
N ARG A 401 0.04 11.87 3.04
CA ARG A 401 -0.01 11.79 1.57
C ARG A 401 1.12 10.93 1.03
N SER A 402 2.36 11.13 1.51
CA SER A 402 3.48 10.23 1.21
C SER A 402 3.18 8.79 1.64
N PHE A 403 2.45 8.61 2.73
CA PHE A 403 2.01 7.30 3.16
C PHE A 403 1.00 6.67 2.19
N VAL A 404 -0.03 7.40 1.75
CA VAL A 404 -1.00 6.91 0.76
C VAL A 404 -0.30 6.52 -0.55
N HIS A 405 0.60 7.34 -1.09
CA HIS A 405 1.43 6.98 -2.25
C HIS A 405 2.13 5.62 -2.07
N ALA A 406 2.81 5.43 -0.93
CA ALA A 406 3.58 4.22 -0.66
C ALA A 406 2.68 2.98 -0.48
N VAL A 407 1.54 3.14 0.18
CA VAL A 407 0.66 2.03 0.55
C VAL A 407 -0.19 1.55 -0.62
N TYR A 408 -0.62 2.48 -1.47
CA TYR A 408 -1.41 2.20 -2.67
C TYR A 408 -0.56 2.01 -3.92
N GLN A 409 0.75 2.24 -3.84
CA GLN A 409 1.67 2.18 -4.99
C GLN A 409 1.20 3.11 -6.12
N ILE A 410 0.93 4.36 -5.76
CA ILE A 410 0.49 5.40 -6.69
C ILE A 410 1.70 6.27 -7.02
N PRO A 411 2.19 6.29 -8.28
CA PRO A 411 3.21 7.24 -8.71
C PRO A 411 2.64 8.66 -8.79
N SER A 412 3.50 9.67 -8.69
CA SER A 412 3.05 11.07 -8.80
C SER A 412 2.47 11.39 -10.18
N SER A 413 2.97 10.78 -11.25
CA SER A 413 2.46 10.99 -12.62
C SER A 413 0.97 10.67 -12.75
N GLU A 414 0.53 9.56 -12.16
CA GLU A 414 -0.88 9.16 -12.18
C GLU A 414 -1.77 10.17 -11.44
N VAL A 415 -1.26 10.80 -10.38
CA VAL A 415 -2.00 11.87 -9.68
C VAL A 415 -2.11 13.11 -10.56
N GLU A 416 -1.06 13.47 -11.30
CA GLU A 416 -1.10 14.59 -12.24
C GLU A 416 -2.02 14.32 -13.43
N GLU A 417 -1.99 13.11 -13.99
CA GLU A 417 -2.92 12.66 -15.05
C GLU A 417 -4.37 12.76 -14.56
N TYR A 418 -4.63 12.30 -13.33
CA TYR A 418 -5.96 12.42 -12.73
C TYR A 418 -6.38 13.89 -12.59
N ARG A 419 -5.50 14.79 -12.11
CA ARG A 419 -5.79 16.24 -12.01
C ARG A 419 -6.08 16.85 -13.38
N ALA A 420 -5.32 16.49 -14.41
CA ALA A 420 -5.52 17.00 -15.76
C ALA A 420 -6.88 16.56 -16.33
N ALA A 421 -7.32 15.34 -16.03
CA ALA A 421 -8.63 14.83 -16.42
C ALA A 421 -9.80 15.42 -15.60
N HIS A 422 -9.53 15.96 -14.41
CA HIS A 422 -10.53 16.54 -13.49
C HIS A 422 -10.11 17.96 -13.06
N PRO A 423 -10.12 18.94 -13.99
CA PRO A 423 -9.62 20.28 -13.73
C PRO A 423 -10.38 21.02 -12.62
N ASP A 424 -11.67 20.68 -12.43
CA ASP A 424 -12.54 21.25 -11.40
C ASP A 424 -12.45 20.50 -10.05
N GLY A 425 -11.54 19.53 -9.95
CA GLY A 425 -11.39 18.63 -8.81
C GLY A 425 -12.27 17.37 -8.89
N PRO A 426 -12.05 16.37 -8.02
CA PRO A 426 -12.82 15.12 -8.04
C PRO A 426 -14.30 15.33 -7.65
N ILE A 427 -14.59 16.35 -6.84
CA ILE A 427 -15.93 16.90 -6.63
C ILE A 427 -15.74 18.40 -6.36
N PRO A 428 -16.44 19.32 -7.06
CA PRO A 428 -16.37 20.74 -6.75
C PRO A 428 -16.78 20.95 -5.29
N TYR A 429 -15.95 21.64 -4.51
CA TYR A 429 -16.41 22.20 -3.25
C TYR A 429 -17.53 23.15 -3.61
N GLY A 430 -18.78 22.81 -3.25
CA GLY A 430 -19.89 23.75 -3.39
C GLY A 430 -19.45 25.09 -2.84
N ASP A 431 -19.64 26.15 -3.63
CA ASP A 431 -19.11 27.48 -3.36
C ASP A 431 -19.28 27.81 -1.87
N ALA A 432 -18.16 28.05 -1.19
CA ALA A 432 -18.19 28.49 0.19
C ALA A 432 -18.90 29.85 0.23
N ALA A 433 -20.16 29.85 0.67
CA ALA A 433 -20.94 31.06 0.91
C ALA A 433 -20.45 31.79 2.17
#